data_AF-A0A1E7EPH6-F1
#
_entry.id   AF-A0A1E7EPH6-F1
#
_cell.length_a   1.000
_cell.length_b   1.000
_cell.length_c   1.000
_cell.angle_alpha   90.00
_cell.angle_beta   90.00
_cell.angle_gamma   90.00
#
_symmetry.space_group_name_H-M   'P 1'
#
loop_
_entity.id
_entity.type
_entity.pdbx_description
1 polymer ?
#
loop_
_entity_poly.entity_id
_entity_poly.type
_entity_poly.pdbx_seq_one_letter_code
_entity_poly.pdbx_strand_id
1 'polypeptide(L)'
;MRYQKWQNERWDKMFQRLVAYKKECKSTSVPKGYTKDPKLAMWVHTQRTQCTNQEVSVERKTRLDSIGFVWKHNYLVPWEEMYQRLVASKKLSIERINYLDSIGFVWDALDSKWMEMYSKLVEYKKQKKSTRVPHYFTEDLSFGMWVYNQRFAYNKDNLSRKRLKLLNSISFAAS
;
A
#
# COMPACT_ATOMS: atom_id res chain seq x y z
N MET A 1 1.41 -33.11 -28.91
CA MET A 1 0.99 -31.80 -29.47
C MET A 1 -0.38 -31.29 -29.01
N ARG A 2 -1.42 -32.12 -28.74
CA ARG A 2 -2.70 -31.63 -28.18
C ARG A 2 -2.60 -31.10 -26.73
N TYR A 3 -1.76 -31.70 -25.89
CA TYR A 3 -1.68 -31.40 -24.45
C TYR A 3 -1.17 -29.98 -24.12
N GLN A 4 -0.15 -29.48 -24.84
CA GLN A 4 0.37 -28.11 -24.66
C GLN A 4 -0.64 -27.04 -25.10
N LYS A 5 -1.41 -27.29 -26.16
CA LYS A 5 -2.46 -26.37 -26.64
C LYS A 5 -3.56 -26.14 -25.60
N TRP A 6 -4.03 -27.21 -24.96
CA TRP A 6 -5.05 -27.15 -23.90
C TRP A 6 -4.56 -26.48 -22.60
N GLN A 7 -3.28 -26.64 -22.26
CA GLN A 7 -2.67 -25.96 -21.12
C GLN A 7 -2.58 -24.43 -21.34
N ASN A 8 -2.35 -23.99 -22.57
CA ASN A 8 -2.33 -22.57 -22.93
C ASN A 8 -3.73 -21.93 -22.88
N GLU A 9 -4.76 -22.61 -23.39
CA GLU A 9 -6.14 -22.11 -23.33
C GLU A 9 -6.67 -21.92 -21.89
N ARG A 10 -6.29 -22.83 -20.97
CA ARG A 10 -6.63 -22.70 -19.55
C ARG A 10 -5.92 -21.52 -18.90
N TRP A 11 -4.65 -21.32 -19.22
CA TRP A 11 -3.87 -20.19 -18.71
C TRP A 11 -4.43 -18.86 -19.24
N ASP A 12 -4.79 -18.79 -20.53
CA ASP A 12 -5.37 -17.60 -21.16
C ASP A 12 -6.68 -17.17 -20.50
N LYS A 13 -7.57 -18.13 -20.19
CA LYS A 13 -8.82 -17.85 -19.47
C LYS A 13 -8.56 -17.22 -18.11
N MET A 14 -7.55 -17.69 -17.38
CA MET A 14 -7.19 -17.12 -16.07
C MET A 14 -6.54 -15.75 -16.21
N PHE A 15 -5.71 -15.54 -17.22
CA PHE A 15 -5.13 -14.24 -17.54
C PHE A 15 -6.21 -13.20 -17.83
N GLN A 16 -7.24 -13.54 -18.63
CA GLN A 16 -8.35 -12.64 -18.90
C GLN A 16 -9.16 -12.28 -17.65
N ARG A 17 -9.33 -13.23 -16.71
CA ARG A 17 -9.97 -12.95 -15.41
C ARG A 17 -9.14 -11.97 -14.57
N LEU A 18 -7.82 -12.07 -14.61
CA LEU A 18 -6.93 -11.11 -13.96
C LEU A 18 -7.03 -9.72 -14.60
N VAL A 19 -7.14 -9.63 -15.93
CA VAL A 19 -7.36 -8.36 -16.64
C VAL A 19 -8.69 -7.71 -16.22
N ALA A 20 -9.76 -8.50 -16.13
CA ALA A 20 -11.05 -8.03 -15.63
C ALA A 20 -10.96 -7.53 -14.18
N TYR A 21 -10.29 -8.29 -13.30
CA TYR A 21 -10.01 -7.87 -11.93
C TYR A 21 -9.22 -6.56 -11.87
N LYS A 22 -8.18 -6.38 -12.70
CA LYS A 22 -7.43 -5.13 -12.80
C LYS A 22 -8.32 -3.97 -13.22
N LYS A 23 -9.28 -4.18 -14.13
CA LYS A 23 -10.20 -3.13 -14.56
C LYS A 23 -11.10 -2.64 -13.42
N GLU A 24 -11.60 -3.57 -12.59
CA GLU A 24 -12.47 -3.32 -11.44
C GLU A 24 -11.69 -2.74 -10.25
N CYS A 25 -10.61 -3.40 -9.83
CA CYS A 25 -9.87 -3.09 -8.60
C CYS A 25 -8.62 -2.22 -8.83
N LYS A 26 -8.34 -1.81 -10.08
CA LYS A 26 -7.16 -1.03 -10.50
C LYS A 26 -5.81 -1.62 -10.07
N SER A 27 -5.78 -2.90 -9.73
CA SER A 27 -4.61 -3.63 -9.23
C SER A 27 -4.62 -5.05 -9.77
N THR A 28 -3.45 -5.65 -9.97
CA THR A 28 -3.32 -7.09 -10.24
C THR A 28 -3.17 -7.91 -8.96
N SER A 29 -3.28 -7.27 -7.79
CA SER A 29 -3.06 -7.89 -6.50
C SER A 29 -4.32 -8.58 -6.00
N VAL A 30 -4.52 -9.81 -6.45
CA VAL A 30 -5.66 -10.63 -6.00
C VAL A 30 -5.37 -11.23 -4.62
N PRO A 31 -6.20 -10.97 -3.59
CA PRO A 31 -6.07 -11.60 -2.27
C PRO A 31 -6.28 -13.12 -2.34
N LYS A 32 -5.53 -13.89 -1.52
CA LYS A 32 -5.73 -15.34 -1.39
C LYS A 32 -7.18 -15.72 -1.00
N GLY A 33 -7.88 -14.84 -0.27
CA GLY A 33 -9.27 -15.02 0.15
C GLY A 33 -10.30 -14.31 -0.72
N TYR A 34 -10.01 -14.00 -1.99
CA TYR A 34 -10.96 -13.35 -2.88
C TYR A 34 -12.17 -14.26 -3.17
N THR A 35 -13.31 -13.96 -2.55
CA THR A 35 -14.50 -14.83 -2.55
C THR A 35 -15.31 -14.76 -3.83
N LYS A 36 -15.28 -13.64 -4.56
CA LYS A 36 -15.93 -13.52 -5.87
C LYS A 36 -15.32 -14.47 -6.91
N ASP A 37 -14.02 -14.75 -6.79
CA ASP A 37 -13.31 -15.66 -7.70
C ASP A 37 -12.15 -16.41 -7.01
N PRO A 38 -12.46 -17.50 -6.28
CA PRO A 38 -11.45 -18.26 -5.55
C PRO A 38 -10.42 -18.95 -6.47
N LYS A 39 -10.84 -19.29 -7.70
CA LYS A 39 -9.96 -19.92 -8.70
C LYS A 39 -8.90 -18.92 -9.19
N LEU A 40 -9.28 -17.66 -9.40
CA LEU A 40 -8.35 -16.59 -9.74
C LEU A 40 -7.35 -16.32 -8.61
N ALA A 41 -7.83 -16.27 -7.36
CA ALA A 41 -6.96 -16.10 -6.19
C ALA A 41 -5.87 -17.17 -6.11
N MET A 42 -6.27 -18.43 -6.28
CA MET A 42 -5.35 -19.57 -6.27
C MET A 42 -4.36 -19.50 -7.43
N TRP A 43 -4.84 -19.21 -8.64
CA TRP A 43 -3.98 -19.12 -9.83
C TRP A 43 -2.94 -18.00 -9.72
N VAL A 44 -3.32 -16.80 -9.24
CA VAL A 44 -2.40 -15.69 -8.99
C VAL A 44 -1.34 -16.07 -7.94
N HIS A 45 -1.74 -16.80 -6.90
CA HIS A 45 -0.80 -17.33 -5.92
C HIS A 45 0.20 -18.30 -6.57
N THR A 46 -0.28 -19.25 -7.38
CA THR A 46 0.56 -20.19 -8.14
C THR A 46 1.55 -19.48 -9.07
N GLN A 47 1.14 -18.41 -9.78
CA GLN A 47 2.05 -17.67 -10.65
C GLN A 47 3.20 -17.02 -9.83
N ARG A 48 2.91 -16.47 -8.65
CA ARG A 48 3.92 -15.87 -7.77
C ARG A 48 4.90 -16.91 -7.20
N THR A 49 4.41 -18.09 -6.80
CA THR A 49 5.27 -19.16 -6.29
C THR A 49 6.15 -19.74 -7.38
N GLN A 50 5.60 -20.00 -8.59
CA GLN A 50 6.37 -20.57 -9.71
C GLN A 50 7.47 -19.64 -10.22
N CYS A 51 7.29 -18.31 -10.16
CA CYS A 51 8.35 -17.37 -10.55
C CYS A 51 9.56 -17.41 -9.60
N THR A 52 9.34 -17.78 -8.33
CA THR A 52 10.41 -17.89 -7.33
C THR A 52 11.27 -19.14 -7.58
N ASN A 53 10.71 -20.14 -8.26
CA ASN A 53 11.36 -21.41 -8.58
C ASN A 53 11.88 -21.48 -10.04
N GLN A 54 11.88 -20.36 -10.78
CA GLN A 54 12.27 -20.26 -12.21
C GLN A 54 11.46 -21.14 -13.20
N GLU A 55 10.29 -21.65 -12.81
CA GLU A 55 9.47 -22.57 -13.62
C GLU A 55 8.46 -21.88 -14.56
N VAL A 56 8.39 -20.54 -14.56
CA VAL A 56 7.46 -19.79 -15.42
C VAL A 56 8.08 -19.59 -16.79
N SER A 57 7.38 -19.99 -17.86
CA SER A 57 7.83 -19.72 -19.23
C SER A 57 7.98 -18.22 -19.46
N VAL A 58 9.04 -17.83 -20.17
CA VAL A 58 9.35 -16.42 -20.49
C VAL A 58 8.13 -15.68 -21.06
N GLU A 59 7.37 -16.34 -21.94
CA GLU A 59 6.14 -15.80 -22.54
C GLU A 59 5.07 -15.41 -21.51
N ARG A 60 4.81 -16.28 -20.52
CA ARG A 60 3.80 -16.01 -19.47
C ARG A 60 4.25 -14.86 -18.56
N LYS A 61 5.54 -14.80 -18.27
CA LYS A 61 6.13 -13.71 -17.49
C LYS A 61 5.98 -12.38 -18.21
N THR A 62 6.39 -12.31 -19.48
CA THR A 62 6.24 -11.11 -20.32
C THR A 62 4.79 -10.63 -20.38
N ARG A 63 3.83 -11.56 -20.50
CA ARG A 63 2.42 -11.21 -20.59
C ARG A 63 1.84 -10.70 -19.27
N LEU A 64 2.27 -11.25 -18.14
CA LEU A 64 1.93 -10.72 -16.80
C LEU A 64 2.61 -9.36 -16.57
N ASP A 65 3.85 -9.18 -16.97
CA ASP A 65 4.57 -7.90 -16.88
C ASP A 65 3.88 -6.81 -17.71
N SER A 66 3.33 -7.15 -18.89
CA SER A 66 2.61 -6.20 -19.75
C SER A 66 1.38 -5.57 -19.09
N ILE A 67 0.80 -6.23 -18.09
CA ILE A 67 -0.32 -5.70 -17.29
C ILE A 67 0.14 -5.17 -15.93
N GLY A 68 1.44 -4.99 -15.71
CA GLY A 68 2.00 -4.49 -14.45
C GLY A 68 1.83 -5.47 -13.29
N PHE A 69 1.95 -6.78 -13.56
CA PHE A 69 1.75 -7.79 -12.54
C PHE A 69 2.80 -7.72 -11.42
N VAL A 70 2.34 -7.53 -10.18
CA VAL A 70 3.21 -7.48 -9.01
C VAL A 70 3.58 -8.90 -8.54
N TRP A 71 4.84 -9.27 -8.80
CA TRP A 71 5.42 -10.59 -8.46
C TRP A 71 5.76 -10.75 -6.98
N LYS A 72 6.37 -9.73 -6.38
CA LYS A 72 6.74 -9.69 -4.95
C LYS A 72 6.09 -8.47 -4.31
N HIS A 73 5.43 -8.69 -3.18
CA HIS A 73 4.95 -7.60 -2.34
C HIS A 73 6.15 -7.04 -1.60
N ASN A 74 6.82 -6.05 -2.18
CA ASN A 74 7.67 -5.19 -1.37
C ASN A 74 6.75 -4.37 -0.46
N TYR A 75 7.08 -4.26 0.82
CA TYR A 75 6.31 -3.59 1.88
C TYR A 75 6.04 -2.08 1.67
N LEU A 76 6.28 -1.58 0.46
CA LEU A 76 6.04 -0.21 0.01
C LEU A 76 4.81 -0.12 -0.91
N VAL A 77 3.83 -1.01 -0.74
CA VAL A 77 2.64 -0.99 -1.60
C VAL A 77 1.84 0.29 -1.29
N PRO A 78 1.49 1.11 -2.30
CA PRO A 78 0.67 2.30 -2.08
C PRO A 78 -0.65 1.97 -1.37
N TRP A 79 -1.06 2.81 -0.42
CA TRP A 79 -2.28 2.66 0.40
C TRP A 79 -3.52 2.26 -0.40
N GLU A 80 -3.68 2.81 -1.62
CA GLU A 80 -4.77 2.50 -2.53
C GLU A 80 -4.87 0.99 -2.84
N GLU A 81 -3.76 0.28 -2.97
CA GLU A 81 -3.78 -1.16 -3.25
C GLU A 81 -4.15 -2.00 -2.02
N MET A 82 -3.71 -1.57 -0.83
CA MET A 82 -4.11 -2.22 0.43
C MET A 82 -5.62 -2.06 0.65
N TYR A 83 -6.13 -0.85 0.42
CA TYR A 83 -7.55 -0.52 0.43
C TYR A 83 -8.36 -1.44 -0.51
N GLN A 84 -7.95 -1.54 -1.78
CA GLN A 84 -8.64 -2.40 -2.76
C GLN A 84 -8.59 -3.89 -2.36
N ARG A 85 -7.51 -4.37 -1.71
CA ARG A 85 -7.43 -5.75 -1.20
C ARG A 85 -8.39 -6.00 -0.04
N LEU A 86 -8.52 -5.05 0.89
CA LEU A 86 -9.41 -5.19 2.04
C LEU A 86 -10.88 -5.27 1.59
N VAL A 87 -11.26 -4.39 0.65
CA VAL A 87 -12.58 -4.37 0.03
C VAL A 87 -12.82 -5.66 -0.77
N ALA A 88 -11.89 -6.06 -1.64
CA ALA A 88 -12.03 -7.25 -2.48
C ALA A 88 -12.12 -8.55 -1.65
N SER A 89 -11.40 -8.63 -0.54
CA SER A 89 -11.43 -9.81 0.36
C SER A 89 -12.64 -9.84 1.30
N LYS A 90 -13.51 -8.82 1.29
CA LYS A 90 -14.65 -8.65 2.21
C LYS A 90 -14.28 -8.75 3.69
N LYS A 91 -13.00 -8.56 4.04
CA LYS A 91 -12.52 -8.64 5.42
C LYS A 91 -12.87 -7.39 6.22
N LEU A 92 -13.06 -6.26 5.54
CA LEU A 92 -13.49 -4.99 6.10
C LEU A 92 -14.47 -4.35 5.11
N SER A 93 -15.64 -3.91 5.59
CA SER A 93 -16.59 -3.18 4.74
C SER A 93 -16.07 -1.79 4.42
N ILE A 94 -16.57 -1.21 3.33
CA ILE A 94 -16.24 0.15 2.95
C ILE A 94 -16.59 1.14 4.06
N GLU A 95 -17.71 0.94 4.76
CA GLU A 95 -18.10 1.82 5.87
C GLU A 95 -17.12 1.69 7.05
N ARG A 96 -16.66 0.46 7.35
CA ARG A 96 -15.71 0.26 8.45
C ARG A 96 -14.34 0.83 8.13
N ILE A 97 -13.90 0.77 6.87
CA ILE A 97 -12.65 1.42 6.44
C ILE A 97 -12.79 2.94 6.54
N ASN A 98 -13.88 3.51 6.03
CA ASN A 98 -14.15 4.95 6.11
C ASN A 98 -14.22 5.44 7.56
N TYR A 99 -14.83 4.64 8.46
CA TYR A 99 -14.84 4.92 9.89
C TYR A 99 -13.43 4.93 10.48
N LEU A 100 -12.64 3.88 10.20
CA LEU A 100 -11.25 3.78 10.68
C LEU A 100 -10.39 4.94 10.14
N ASP A 101 -10.58 5.35 8.90
CA ASP A 101 -9.91 6.52 8.33
C ASP A 101 -10.36 7.82 9.01
N SER A 102 -11.66 7.96 9.31
CA SER A 102 -12.21 9.15 9.98
C SER A 102 -11.67 9.36 11.39
N ILE A 103 -11.25 8.28 12.06
CA ILE A 103 -10.63 8.33 13.39
C ILE A 103 -9.09 8.27 13.34
N GLY A 104 -8.49 8.34 12.14
CA GLY A 104 -7.03 8.33 11.98
C GLY A 104 -6.38 6.99 12.32
N PHE A 105 -7.09 5.88 12.12
CA PHE A 105 -6.60 4.53 12.41
C PHE A 105 -5.31 4.20 11.64
N VAL A 106 -4.36 3.59 12.34
CA VAL A 106 -3.03 3.32 11.81
C VAL A 106 -2.97 1.91 11.23
N TRP A 107 -2.95 1.82 9.90
CA TRP A 107 -3.04 0.57 9.16
C TRP A 107 -1.72 -0.22 8.99
N ASP A 108 -0.57 0.41 9.25
CA ASP A 108 0.76 -0.19 9.12
C ASP A 108 1.56 0.03 10.42
N ALA A 109 2.15 -1.04 10.96
CA ALA A 109 2.97 -0.99 12.17
C ALA A 109 4.22 -0.10 12.00
N LEU A 110 4.77 0.02 10.78
CA LEU A 110 5.83 0.98 10.47
C LEU A 110 5.32 2.42 10.44
N ASP A 111 4.04 2.64 10.13
CA ASP A 111 3.36 3.93 10.33
C ASP A 111 3.06 4.19 11.81
N SER A 112 3.03 3.18 12.68
CA SER A 112 2.73 3.37 14.11
C SER A 112 3.69 4.34 14.79
N LYS A 113 5.01 4.23 14.56
CA LYS A 113 5.97 5.16 15.14
C LYS A 113 5.87 6.56 14.55
N TRP A 114 5.59 6.64 13.25
CA TRP A 114 5.37 7.92 12.59
C TRP A 114 4.11 8.62 13.12
N MET A 115 3.03 7.87 13.34
CA MET A 115 1.77 8.36 13.88
C MET A 115 1.87 8.73 15.37
N GLU A 116 2.67 8.01 16.15
CA GLU A 116 3.01 8.41 17.53
C GLU A 116 3.69 9.78 17.55
N MET A 117 4.73 9.99 16.74
CA MET A 117 5.43 11.27 16.64
C MET A 117 4.54 12.39 16.07
N TYR A 118 3.69 12.06 15.10
CA TYR A 118 2.69 12.99 14.60
C TYR A 118 1.70 13.41 15.70
N SER A 119 1.26 12.47 16.54
CA SER A 119 0.39 12.77 17.68
C SER A 119 1.07 13.71 18.68
N LYS A 120 2.34 13.47 18.99
CA LYS A 120 3.15 14.41 19.80
C LYS A 120 3.21 15.82 19.18
N LEU A 121 3.30 15.92 17.85
CA LEU A 121 3.29 17.21 17.16
C LEU A 121 1.94 17.92 17.22
N VAL A 122 0.84 17.18 17.14
CA VAL A 122 -0.52 17.70 17.33
C VAL A 122 -0.69 18.27 18.74
N GLU A 123 -0.23 17.53 19.76
CA GLU A 123 -0.24 17.98 21.15
C GLU A 123 0.65 19.21 21.38
N TYR A 124 1.87 19.20 20.83
CA TYR A 124 2.76 20.34 20.87
C TYR A 124 2.11 21.58 20.24
N LYS A 125 1.45 21.43 19.08
CA LYS A 125 0.67 22.52 18.46
C LYS A 125 -0.46 22.98 19.37
N LYS A 126 -1.17 22.09 20.05
CA LYS A 126 -2.25 22.47 20.97
C LYS A 126 -1.73 23.34 22.12
N GLN A 127 -0.56 22.98 22.68
CA GLN A 127 0.07 23.65 23.82
C GLN A 127 0.78 24.95 23.43
N LYS A 128 1.63 24.92 22.40
CA LYS A 128 2.49 26.04 22.00
C LYS A 128 1.92 26.87 20.84
N LYS A 129 0.73 26.50 20.32
CA LYS A 129 0.05 27.12 19.16
C LYS A 129 0.92 27.16 17.90
N SER A 130 1.91 26.26 17.81
CA SER A 130 2.92 26.25 16.76
C SER A 130 3.38 24.82 16.48
N THR A 131 3.78 24.54 15.25
CA THR A 131 4.46 23.28 14.88
C THR A 131 5.98 23.46 14.79
N ARG A 132 6.51 24.63 15.20
CA ARG A 132 7.94 24.94 15.17
C ARG A 132 8.66 24.33 16.36
N VAL A 133 8.81 23.01 16.34
CA VAL A 133 9.67 22.30 17.29
C VAL A 133 11.14 22.54 16.91
N PRO A 134 12.02 22.88 17.88
CA PRO A 134 13.46 22.97 17.65
C PRO A 134 14.06 21.63 17.23
N HIS A 135 15.12 21.66 16.42
CA HIS A 135 15.86 20.45 16.06
C HIS A 135 16.43 19.76 17.32
N TYR A 136 17.06 20.54 18.19
CA TYR A 136 17.56 20.09 19.49
C TYR A 136 16.53 20.36 20.57
N PHE A 137 15.43 19.61 20.54
CA PHE A 137 14.40 19.71 21.56
C PHE A 137 14.82 18.92 22.80
N THR A 138 15.26 19.63 23.85
CA THR A 138 15.88 19.02 25.04
C THR A 138 14.95 18.13 25.85
N GLU A 139 13.63 18.38 25.79
CA GLU A 139 12.61 17.57 26.46
C GLU A 139 12.41 16.21 25.77
N ASP A 140 12.58 16.14 24.44
CA ASP A 140 12.53 14.91 23.65
C ASP A 140 13.32 15.08 22.35
N LEU A 141 14.61 14.72 22.39
CA LEU A 141 15.52 14.85 21.24
C LEU A 141 15.05 14.03 20.03
N SER A 142 14.43 12.87 20.28
CA SER A 142 13.94 11.99 19.22
C SER A 142 12.79 12.64 18.45
N PHE A 143 11.92 13.35 19.16
CA PHE A 143 10.83 14.11 18.58
C PHE A 143 11.33 15.34 17.81
N GLY A 144 12.27 16.11 18.36
CA GLY A 144 12.89 17.25 17.66
C GLY A 144 13.56 16.83 16.35
N MET A 145 14.33 15.74 16.38
CA MET A 145 14.98 15.18 15.19
C MET A 145 13.97 14.66 14.17
N TRP A 146 12.88 14.02 14.62
CA TRP A 146 11.81 13.56 13.74
C TRP A 146 11.13 14.72 13.00
N VAL A 147 10.81 15.83 13.70
CA VAL A 147 10.20 17.02 13.10
C VAL A 147 11.14 17.65 12.07
N TYR A 148 12.43 17.75 12.38
CA TYR A 148 13.44 18.22 11.43
C TYR A 148 13.46 17.36 10.15
N ASN A 149 13.48 16.03 10.31
CA ASN A 149 13.45 15.10 9.18
C ASN A 149 12.16 15.25 8.35
N GLN A 150 11.01 15.54 8.98
CA GLN A 150 9.76 15.81 8.25
C GLN A 150 9.87 17.11 7.42
N ARG A 151 10.48 18.18 7.95
CA ARG A 151 10.70 19.42 7.18
C ARG A 151 11.62 19.18 5.99
N PHE A 152 12.73 18.47 6.21
CA PHE A 152 13.65 18.11 5.15
C PHE A 152 12.97 17.30 4.04
N ALA A 153 12.21 16.27 4.40
CA ALA A 153 11.47 15.44 3.46
C ALA A 153 10.36 16.23 2.73
N TYR A 154 9.68 17.14 3.43
CA TYR A 154 8.67 18.04 2.85
C TYR A 154 9.28 18.93 1.76
N ASN A 155 10.40 19.58 2.07
CA ASN A 155 11.07 20.51 1.15
C ASN A 155 11.76 19.81 -0.04
N LYS A 156 11.91 18.48 0.01
CA LYS A 156 12.47 17.65 -1.05
C LYS A 156 11.40 16.86 -1.82
N ASP A 157 10.11 17.14 -1.59
CA ASP A 157 8.97 16.41 -2.16
C ASP A 157 9.05 14.88 -1.95
N ASN A 158 9.71 14.46 -0.87
CA ASN A 158 9.99 13.06 -0.56
C ASN A 158 9.04 12.51 0.54
N LEU A 159 7.93 13.19 0.79
CA LEU A 159 6.86 12.71 1.66
C LEU A 159 5.83 11.93 0.85
N SER A 160 5.33 10.85 1.43
CA SER A 160 4.16 10.16 0.88
C SER A 160 2.94 11.09 0.90
N ARG A 161 2.03 10.93 -0.08
CA ARG A 161 0.79 11.73 -0.17
C ARG A 161 -0.01 11.73 1.14
N LYS A 162 -0.03 10.60 1.87
CA LYS A 162 -0.72 10.46 3.16
C LYS A 162 -0.09 11.37 4.23
N ARG A 163 1.23 11.30 4.41
CA ARG A 163 1.96 12.10 5.40
C ARG A 163 1.90 13.59 5.07
N LEU A 164 1.99 13.93 3.79
CA LEU A 164 1.82 15.30 3.31
C LEU A 164 0.44 15.86 3.68
N LYS A 165 -0.64 15.11 3.42
CA LYS A 165 -1.99 15.51 3.82
C LYS A 165 -2.13 15.71 5.32
N LEU A 166 -1.59 14.80 6.14
CA LEU A 166 -1.65 14.89 7.60
C LEU A 166 -0.89 16.10 8.15
N LEU A 167 0.32 16.37 7.65
CA LEU A 167 1.10 17.55 8.04
C LEU A 167 0.40 18.86 7.60
N ASN A 168 -0.17 18.88 6.40
CA ASN A 168 -0.92 20.05 5.91
C ASN A 168 -2.19 20.31 6.72
N SER A 169 -2.87 19.27 7.20
CA SER A 169 -4.06 19.42 8.04
C SER A 169 -3.79 20.17 9.36
N ILE A 170 -2.54 20.14 9.85
CA ILE A 170 -2.11 20.88 11.04
C ILE A 170 -1.31 22.14 10.70
N SER A 171 -1.38 22.63 9.45
CA SER A 171 -0.66 23.83 9.02
C SER A 171 0.84 23.74 9.32
N PHE A 172 1.44 22.57 9.06
CA PHE A 172 2.83 22.29 9.38
C PHE A 172 3.79 23.28 8.71
N ALA A 173 4.57 24.00 9.51
CA ALA A 173 5.63 24.88 9.03
C ALA A 173 6.83 24.06 8.54
N ALA A 174 6.97 23.94 7.22
CA ALA A 174 8.07 23.25 6.55
C ALA A 174 9.35 24.11 6.41
N SER A 175 9.24 25.43 6.60
CA SER A 175 10.32 26.43 6.61
C SER A 175 10.79 26.75 8.03
#